data_AF-A0A969KKN4-F1
#
_entry.id   AF-A0A969KKN4-F1
#
_cell.length_a   1.000
_cell.length_b   1.000
_cell.length_c   1.000
_cell.angle_alpha   90.00
_cell.angle_beta   90.00
_cell.angle_gamma   90.00
#
_symmetry.space_group_name_H-M   'P 1'
#
loop_
_entity.id
_entity.type
_entity.pdbx_description
1 polymer ?
#
loop_
_entity_poly.entity_id
_entity_poly.type
_entity_poly.pdbx_seq_one_letter_code
_entity_poly.pdbx_strand_id
1 'polypeptide(L)' 'MNDKKYWIGFNLIKGIGAVRMQNLVAYFGDLESAWNADATLLAEAGLGAKLIEKLLAQEKM' A
#
# COMPACT_ATOMS: atom_id res chain seq x y z
N MET A 1 -3.43 15.90 2.86
CA MET A 1 -4.91 15.91 3.05
C MET A 1 -5.62 14.83 2.21
N ASN A 2 -4.98 14.19 1.23
CA ASN A 2 -5.55 13.05 0.50
C ASN A 2 -5.24 11.68 1.13
N ASP A 3 -4.42 11.64 2.19
CA ASP A 3 -3.92 10.44 2.86
C ASP A 3 -5.06 9.51 3.31
N LYS A 4 -6.22 10.09 3.65
CA LYS A 4 -7.39 9.36 4.15
C LYS A 4 -7.99 8.40 3.12
N LYS A 5 -8.02 8.78 1.83
CA LYS A 5 -8.60 7.92 0.78
C LYS A 5 -7.73 6.68 0.54
N TYR A 6 -6.41 6.88 0.53
CA TYR A 6 -5.43 5.79 0.42
C TYR A 6 -5.46 4.91 1.68
N TRP A 7 -5.59 5.53 2.86
CA TRP A 7 -5.73 4.78 4.11
C TRP A 7 -6.97 3.87 4.09
N ILE A 8 -8.09 4.34 3.55
CA ILE A 8 -9.29 3.50 3.36
C ILE A 8 -9.02 2.39 2.33
N GLY A 9 -8.44 2.71 1.18
CA GLY A 9 -8.09 1.74 0.14
C GLY A 9 -7.19 0.60 0.65
N PHE A 10 -6.14 0.94 1.39
CA PHE A 10 -5.26 -0.04 2.01
C PHE A 10 -5.97 -0.86 3.11
N ASN A 11 -6.89 -0.26 3.88
CA ASN A 11 -7.68 -1.00 4.87
C ASN A 11 -8.68 -1.98 4.24
N LEU A 12 -9.14 -1.74 3.01
CA LEU A 12 -10.00 -2.67 2.28
C LEU A 12 -9.25 -3.96 1.91
N ILE A 13 -7.92 -3.91 1.82
CA ILE A 13 -7.08 -5.05 1.52
C ILE A 13 -6.85 -5.88 2.78
N LYS A 14 -7.62 -6.96 2.93
CA LYS A 14 -7.45 -7.92 4.03
C LYS A 14 -5.99 -8.42 4.10
N GLY A 15 -5.31 -8.10 5.19
CA GLY A 15 -3.92 -8.47 5.47
C GLY A 15 -2.94 -7.30 5.57
N ILE A 16 -3.34 -6.10 5.12
CA ILE A 16 -2.62 -4.85 5.38
C ILE A 16 -3.16 -4.25 6.68
N GLY A 17 -2.40 -4.39 7.76
CA GLY A 17 -2.69 -3.76 9.05
C GLY A 17 -1.88 -2.48 9.27
N ALA A 18 -2.11 -1.81 10.39
CA ALA A 18 -1.45 -0.55 10.76
C ALA A 18 0.08 -0.60 10.68
N VAL A 19 0.71 -1.72 11.07
CA VAL A 19 2.18 -1.88 11.02
C VAL A 19 2.72 -1.85 9.58
N ARG A 20 2.05 -2.54 8.65
CA ARG A 20 2.47 -2.55 7.24
C ARG A 20 2.25 -1.19 6.58
N MET A 21 1.15 -0.52 6.91
CA MET A 21 0.92 0.87 6.49
C MET A 21 2.01 1.81 7.02
N GLN A 22 2.39 1.69 8.29
CA GLN A 22 3.46 2.52 8.84
C GLN A 22 4.79 2.26 8.13
N ASN A 23 5.11 1.01 7.79
CA ASN A 23 6.30 0.70 6.99
C ASN A 23 6.23 1.31 5.58
N LEU A 24 5.06 1.23 4.93
CA LEU A 24 4.86 1.86 3.62
C LEU A 24 5.07 3.38 3.72
N VAL A 25 4.48 4.05 4.71
CA VAL A 25 4.67 5.49 4.91
C VAL A 25 6.13 5.81 5.28
N ALA A 26 6.80 4.96 6.06
CA ALA A 26 8.20 5.15 6.40
C ALA A 26 9.13 4.99 5.18
N TYR A 27 8.77 4.11 4.22
CA TYR A 27 9.54 3.86 3.01
C TYR A 27 9.25 4.89 1.91
N PHE A 28 7.98 5.15 1.63
CA PHE A 28 7.51 6.03 0.55
C PHE A 28 7.31 7.49 0.98
N GLY A 29 7.32 7.78 2.28
CA GLY A 29 7.03 9.10 2.86
C GLY A 29 5.53 9.34 3.08
N ASP A 30 4.69 8.83 2.19
CA ASP A 30 3.24 9.01 2.26
C ASP A 30 2.47 7.84 1.60
N LEU A 31 1.17 7.75 1.86
CA LEU A 31 0.32 6.67 1.35
C LEU A 31 -0.03 6.81 -0.14
N GLU A 32 0.01 8.01 -0.69
CA GLU A 32 -0.25 8.27 -2.11
C GLU A 32 0.89 7.71 -2.96
N SER A 33 2.13 8.01 -2.60
CA SER A 33 3.35 7.46 -3.18
C SER A 33 3.37 5.94 -3.05
N ALA A 34 2.99 5.39 -1.89
CA ALA A 34 2.87 3.94 -1.69
C ALA A 34 1.76 3.30 -2.55
N TRP A 35 0.65 4.01 -2.79
CA TRP A 35 -0.45 3.48 -3.60
C TRP A 35 -0.14 3.45 -5.09
N ASN A 36 0.64 4.42 -5.59
CA ASN A 36 1.09 4.48 -6.97
C ASN A 36 2.43 3.76 -7.20
N ALA A 37 2.96 3.06 -6.19
CA ALA A 37 4.24 2.38 -6.28
C ALA A 37 4.15 1.07 -7.08
N ASP A 38 5.20 0.79 -7.85
CA ASP A 38 5.34 -0.48 -8.55
C ASP A 38 5.44 -1.69 -7.61
N ALA A 39 5.08 -2.86 -8.13
CA ALA A 39 5.17 -4.15 -7.45
C ALA A 39 6.53 -4.39 -6.78
N THR A 40 7.61 -4.00 -7.45
CA THR A 40 8.98 -4.15 -6.96
C THR A 40 9.23 -3.31 -5.71
N LEU A 41 8.86 -2.03 -5.74
CA LEU A 41 9.04 -1.12 -4.60
C LEU A 41 8.17 -1.54 -3.41
N LEU A 42 6.96 -2.03 -3.68
CA LEU A 42 6.09 -2.57 -2.63
C LEU A 42 6.71 -3.82 -1.98
N ALA A 43 7.35 -4.68 -2.76
CA ALA A 43 8.09 -5.83 -2.24
C ALA A 43 9.29 -5.39 -1.39
N GLU A 44 10.03 -4.37 -1.84
CA GLU A 44 11.15 -3.78 -1.08
C GLU A 44 10.68 -3.11 0.23
N ALA A 45 9.49 -2.52 0.25
CA ALA A 45 8.86 -1.99 1.46
C ALA A 45 8.38 -3.10 2.43
N GLY A 46 8.57 -4.38 2.09
CA GLY A 46 8.22 -5.53 2.93
C GLY A 46 6.77 -6.01 2.76
N LEU A 47 6.10 -5.60 1.67
CA LEU A 47 4.78 -6.11 1.33
C LEU A 47 4.92 -7.50 0.69
N GLY A 48 4.12 -8.47 1.16
CA GLY A 48 4.15 -9.82 0.58
C GLY A 48 3.51 -9.85 -0.80
N ALA A 49 4.00 -10.72 -1.70
CA ALA A 49 3.51 -10.85 -3.08
C ALA A 49 1.98 -10.93 -3.20
N LYS A 50 1.30 -11.71 -2.33
CA LYS A 50 -0.17 -11.80 -2.29
C LYS A 50 -0.88 -10.47 -2.00
N LEU A 51 -0.27 -9.59 -1.21
CA LEU A 51 -0.83 -8.28 -0.90
C LEU A 51 -0.56 -7.30 -2.03
N ILE A 52 0.60 -7.40 -2.67
CA ILE A 52 0.96 -6.61 -3.86
C ILE A 52 -0.03 -6.90 -4.99
N GLU A 53 -0.30 -8.16 -5.28
CA GLU A 53 -1.31 -8.54 -6.29
C GLU A 53 -2.70 -7.97 -5.98
N LYS A 54 -3.10 -7.97 -4.70
CA LYS A 54 -4.38 -7.39 -4.27
C LYS A 54 -4.41 -5.87 -4.40
N LEU A 55 -3.31 -5.20 -4.10
CA LEU A 55 -3.18 -3.76 -4.23
C LEU A 55 -3.24 -3.34 -5.70
N LEU A 56 -2.45 -3.99 -6.56
CA LEU A 56 -2.45 -3.74 -8.01
C LEU A 56 -3.80 -4.05 -8.66
N ALA A 57 -4.55 -5.02 -8.13
CA ALA A 57 -5.92 -5.29 -8.58
C ALA A 57 -6.92 -4.20 -8.16
N GLN A 58 -6.68 -3.48 -7.06
CA GLN A 58 -7.50 -2.36 -6.60
C GLN A 58 -7.17 -1.04 -7.32
N GLU A 59 -5.92 -0.83 -7.72
CA GLU A 59 -5.50 0.35 -8.49
C GLU A 59 -6.14 0.41 -9.89
N LYS A 60 -6.39 -0.75 -10.51
CA LYS A 60 -6.95 -0.85 -11.86
C LYS A 60 -8.48 -0.85 -11.94
N MET A 61 -9.18 -0.51 -10.85
CA MET A 61 -10.65 -0.36 -10.79
C MET A 61 -11.07 1.11 -10.77
#